data_AF-H3C606-F1
#
_entry.id   AF-H3C606-F1
#
_cell.length_a   1.000
_cell.length_b   1.000
_cell.length_c   1.000
_cell.angle_alpha   90.00
_cell.angle_beta   90.00
_cell.angle_gamma   90.00
#
_symmetry.space_group_name_H-M   'P 1'
#
loop_
_entity.id
_entity.type
_entity.pdbx_description
1 polymer ?
#
loop_
_entity_poly.entity_id
_entity_poly.type
_entity_poly.pdbx_seq_one_letter_code
_entity_poly.pdbx_strand_id
1 'polypeptide(L)' 'LSLSDAVSQAARTAGVKPITSPEQLQEDLESPELKEAYSDQVKADLKRRVREDSDFNSQQFPNTHRAFSSDS' A
#
# COMPACT_ATOMS: atom_id res chain seq x y z
N LEU A 1 -6.29 -0.65 3.11
CA LEU A 1 -5.54 0.25 4.01
C LEU A 1 -5.15 1.46 3.19
N SER A 2 -5.59 2.67 3.55
CA SER A 2 -5.13 3.90 2.87
C SER A 2 -3.71 4.27 3.33
N LEU A 3 -3.04 5.15 2.59
CA LEU A 3 -1.76 5.72 3.00
C LEU A 3 -1.90 6.51 4.31
N SER A 4 -2.96 7.30 4.45
CA SER A 4 -3.27 8.09 5.64
C SER A 4 -3.46 7.23 6.90
N ASP A 5 -4.15 6.09 6.80
CA ASP A 5 -4.32 5.14 7.90
C ASP A 5 -2.99 4.53 8.32
N ALA A 6 -2.18 4.13 7.33
CA ALA A 6 -0.87 3.51 7.55
C ALA A 6 0.08 4.47 8.29
N VAL A 7 0.15 5.73 7.84
CA VAL A 7 0.99 6.75 8.47
C VAL A 7 0.47 7.11 9.87
N SER A 8 -0.85 7.23 10.04
CA SER A 8 -1.46 7.50 11.35
C SER A 8 -1.18 6.39 12.36
N GLN A 9 -1.19 5.14 11.92
CA GLN A 9 -0.81 4.00 12.76
C GLN A 9 0.71 3.99 13.05
N ALA A 10 1.55 4.27 12.05
CA ALA A 10 2.99 4.32 12.21
C ALA A 10 3.41 5.44 13.18
N ALA A 11 2.84 6.64 13.05
CA ALA A 11 3.11 7.76 13.94
C ALA A 11 2.74 7.46 15.39
N ARG A 12 1.55 6.87 15.62
CA ARG A 12 1.13 6.40 16.96
C ARG A 12 2.08 5.35 17.53
N THR A 13 2.50 4.40 16.71
CA THR A 13 3.41 3.32 17.14
C THR A 13 4.80 3.85 17.47
N ALA A 14 5.29 4.82 16.70
CA ALA A 14 6.57 5.49 16.93
C ALA A 14 6.53 6.56 18.04
N GLY A 15 5.34 6.89 18.57
CA GLY A 15 5.18 7.91 19.61
C GLY A 15 5.44 9.34 19.12
N VAL A 16 5.37 9.59 17.82
CA VAL A 16 5.65 10.91 17.21
C VAL A 16 4.35 11.66 16.92
N LYS A 17 4.44 12.99 16.84
CA LYS A 17 3.34 13.88 16.47
C LYS A 17 3.78 14.81 15.33
N PRO A 18 2.88 15.19 14.41
CA PRO A 18 3.17 16.18 13.38
C PRO A 18 3.53 17.53 14.02
N ILE A 19 4.45 18.27 13.41
CA ILE A 19 4.76 19.66 13.82
C ILE A 19 3.59 20.60 13.45
N THR A 20 2.84 20.25 12.39
CA THR A 20 1.62 20.93 11.94
C THR A 20 0.40 20.43 12.73
N SER A 21 -0.60 19.83 12.07
CA SER A 21 -1.73 19.15 12.71
C SER A 21 -1.98 17.78 12.06
N PRO A 22 -2.65 16.85 12.77
CA PRO A 22 -3.06 15.58 12.19
C PRO A 22 -3.92 15.74 10.92
N GLU A 23 -4.80 16.74 10.89
CA GLU A 23 -5.71 17.02 9.78
C GLU A 23 -4.93 17.51 8.54
N GLN A 24 -3.96 18.41 8.73
CA GLN A 24 -3.12 18.87 7.62
C GLN A 24 -2.27 17.73 7.05
N LEU A 25 -1.66 16.91 7.92
CA LEU A 25 -0.91 15.74 7.47
C LEU A 25 -1.82 14.75 6.72
N GLN A 26 -3.06 14.56 7.18
CA GLN A 26 -4.02 13.71 6.49
C GLN A 26 -4.36 14.27 5.11
N GLU A 27 -4.64 15.57 4.99
CA GLU A 27 -4.89 16.23 3.70
C GLU A 27 -3.74 16.01 2.71
N ASP A 28 -2.50 16.23 3.16
CA ASP A 28 -1.30 16.05 2.33
C ASP A 28 -1.19 14.59 1.82
N LEU A 29 -1.44 13.61 2.69
CA LEU A 29 -1.41 12.17 2.37
C LEU A 29 -2.58 11.71 1.49
N GLU A 30 -3.65 12.51 1.41
CA GLU A 30 -4.83 12.22 0.60
C GLU A 30 -4.74 12.82 -0.81
N SER A 31 -3.62 13.47 -1.16
CA SER A 31 -3.36 13.95 -2.52
C SER A 31 -3.43 12.82 -3.55
N PRO A 32 -4.03 13.04 -4.74
CA PRO A 32 -4.19 12.02 -5.76
C PRO A 32 -2.87 11.36 -6.16
N GLU A 33 -1.81 12.15 -6.32
CA GLU A 33 -0.50 11.70 -6.76
C GLU A 33 0.15 10.76 -5.74
N LEU A 34 0.04 11.05 -4.45
CA LEU A 34 0.57 10.17 -3.40
C LEU A 34 -0.25 8.90 -3.25
N LYS A 35 -1.59 8.98 -3.39
CA LYS A 35 -2.46 7.80 -3.38
C LYS A 35 -2.14 6.85 -4.51
N GLU A 36 -1.94 7.37 -5.72
CA GLU A 36 -1.58 6.60 -6.89
C GLU A 36 -0.20 5.95 -6.71
N ALA A 37 0.81 6.74 -6.33
CA ALA A 37 2.16 6.24 -6.08
C ALA A 37 2.18 5.14 -5.01
N TYR A 38 1.42 5.32 -3.92
CA TYR A 38 1.28 4.30 -2.88
C TYR A 38 0.61 3.02 -3.39
N SER A 39 -0.48 3.16 -4.16
CA SER A 39 -1.16 2.02 -4.79
C SER A 39 -0.20 1.24 -5.68
N ASP A 40 0.58 1.93 -6.51
CA ASP A 40 1.50 1.30 -7.44
C ASP A 40 2.66 0.61 -6.73
N GLN A 41 3.21 1.23 -5.68
CA GLN A 41 4.23 0.62 -4.84
C GLN A 41 3.70 -0.66 -4.18
N VAL A 42 2.50 -0.63 -3.58
CA VAL A 42 1.88 -1.81 -2.95
C VAL A 42 1.65 -2.92 -3.97
N LYS A 43 1.14 -2.60 -5.17
CA LYS A 43 0.97 -3.58 -6.25
C LYS A 43 2.30 -4.20 -6.65
N ALA A 44 3.34 -3.38 -6.85
CA ALA A 44 4.66 -3.86 -7.25
C ALA A 44 5.28 -4.79 -6.20
N ASP A 45 5.20 -4.42 -4.92
CA ASP A 45 5.71 -5.24 -3.82
C ASP A 45 4.96 -6.55 -3.66
N LEU A 46 3.63 -6.55 -3.81
CA LEU A 46 2.85 -7.78 -3.78
C LEU A 46 3.18 -8.70 -4.97
N LYS A 47 3.30 -8.16 -6.20
CA LYS A 47 3.71 -8.93 -7.38
C LYS A 47 5.07 -9.59 -7.16
N ARG A 48 6.03 -8.83 -6.61
CA ARG A 48 7.36 -9.34 -6.29
C ARG A 48 7.29 -10.43 -5.23
N ARG A 49 6.56 -10.21 -4.14
CA ARG A 49 6.43 -11.16 -3.04
C ARG A 49 5.81 -12.48 -3.51
N VAL A 50 4.77 -12.43 -4.33
CA VAL A 50 4.12 -13.63 -4.90
C VAL A 50 5.06 -14.38 -5.84
N ARG A 51 5.85 -13.68 -6.66
CA ARG A 51 6.84 -14.31 -7.54
C ARG A 51 7.94 -15.03 -6.75
N GLU A 52 8.35 -14.45 -5.62
CA GLU A 52 9.41 -14.97 -4.75
C GLU A 52 8.91 -16.06 -3.78
N ASP A 53 7.60 -16.29 -3.68
CA ASP A 53 7.00 -17.27 -2.77
C ASP A 53 7.03 -18.67 -3.41
N SER A 54 7.86 -19.55 -2.85
CA SER A 54 8.03 -20.94 -3.32
C SER A 54 6.80 -21.81 -3.10
N ASP A 55 5.93 -21.45 -2.15
CA ASP A 55 4.72 -22.19 -1.82
C ASP A 55 3.51 -21.69 -2.64
N PHE A 56 3.70 -20.61 -3.42
CA PHE A 56 2.65 -20.05 -4.24
C PHE A 56 2.30 -20.98 -5.42
N ASN A 57 1.02 -21.39 -5.47
CA ASN A 57 0.47 -22.15 -6.57
C ASN A 57 -0.74 -21.42 -7.19
N SER A 58 -0.57 -20.95 -8.43
CA SER A 58 -1.62 -20.25 -9.17
C SER A 58 -2.87 -21.11 -9.44
N GLN A 59 -2.76 -22.44 -9.43
CA GLN A 59 -3.90 -23.35 -9.56
C GLN A 59 -4.75 -23.40 -8.27
N GLN A 60 -4.13 -23.23 -7.10
CA GLN A 60 -4.85 -23.16 -5.82
C GLN A 60 -5.45 -21.78 -5.58
N PHE A 61 -4.84 -20.73 -6.14
CA PHE A 61 -5.30 -19.35 -6.03
C PHE A 61 -5.64 -18.76 -7.40
N PRO A 62 -6.68 -19.26 -8.09
CA PRO A 62 -6.95 -18.94 -9.48
C PRO A 62 -7.27 -17.46 -9.73
N ASN A 63 -7.72 -16.70 -8.72
CA ASN A 63 -8.08 -15.29 -8.84
C ASN A 63 -6.90 -14.31 -8.69
N THR A 64 -5.70 -14.80 -8.39
CA THR A 64 -4.51 -13.95 -8.16
C THR A 64 -4.13 -13.12 -9.39
N HIS A 65 -4.40 -13.62 -10.59
CA HIS A 65 -4.26 -12.84 -11.83
C HIS A 65 -5.06 -11.52 -11.77
N ARG A 66 -6.24 -11.46 -11.14
CA ARG A 66 -7.01 -10.21 -11.07
C ARG A 66 -6.36 -9.14 -10.21
N ALA A 67 -5.55 -9.53 -9.23
CA ALA A 67 -4.83 -8.61 -8.37
C ALA A 67 -3.49 -8.16 -8.98
N PHE A 68 -2.91 -8.97 -9.88
CA PHE A 68 -1.51 -8.84 -10.31
C PHE A 68 -1.28 -8.80 -11.82
N SER A 69 -2.28 -9.11 -12.64
CA SER A 69 -2.22 -8.87 -14.07
C SER A 69 -2.03 -7.37 -14.28
N SER A 70 -0.94 -7.03 -14.97
CA SER A 70 -0.85 -5.77 -15.68
C SER A 70 -2.06 -5.68 -16.61
N ASP A 71 -2.89 -4.65 -16.46
CA ASP A 71 -3.55 -4.12 -17.65
C ASP A 71 -2.42 -3.84 -18.66
N SER A 72 -2.51 -4.51 -19.81
CA SER A 72 -1.65 -4.29 -20.96
C SER A 72 -1.77 -2.87 -21.49
#